data_AF-S8F2V6-F1
#
_entry.id   AF-S8F2V6-F1
#
_cell.length_a   1.000
_cell.length_b   1.000
_cell.length_c   1.000
_cell.angle_alpha   90.00
_cell.angle_beta   90.00
_cell.angle_gamma   90.00
#
_symmetry.space_group_name_H-M   'P 1'
#
loop_
_entity.id
_entity.type
_entity.pdbx_description
1 polymer ?
#
loop_
_entity_poly.entity_id
_entity_poly.type
_entity_poly.pdbx_seq_one_letter_code
_entity_poly.pdbx_strand_id
1 'polypeptide(L)'
;IVILIKAETCWTDFPNVGFSVKPNRRLSKNGRWQHSDKQLLRRFPEVELLTCQEGSWYYLGTYAVTTKETLSVHEFQTLPQEARQELVAQAGHKTHHAQLWAMFQAGQLSGTRFTLERVSFN
;
A
#
# COMPACT_ATOMS: atom_id res chain seq x y z
N ILE A 1 6.87 5.12 14.12
CA ILE A 1 7.07 3.82 13.40
C ILE A 1 7.57 4.15 12.00
N VAL A 2 8.58 3.45 11.48
CA VAL A 2 9.17 3.76 10.17
C VAL A 2 8.54 2.90 9.06
N ILE A 3 8.11 3.52 7.97
CA ILE A 3 7.60 2.86 6.77
C ILE A 3 8.41 3.32 5.57
N LEU A 4 8.96 2.34 4.85
CA LEU A 4 9.53 2.55 3.54
C LEU A 4 8.38 2.60 2.52
N ILE A 5 8.23 3.73 1.84
CA ILE A 5 7.32 3.84 0.71
C ILE A 5 7.94 3.20 -0.54
N LYS A 6 7.11 2.59 -1.38
CA LYS A 6 7.50 2.14 -2.72
C LYS A 6 6.40 2.52 -3.72
N ALA A 7 6.35 1.83 -4.86
CA ALA A 7 5.40 2.07 -5.94
C ALA A 7 3.91 1.95 -5.53
N GLU A 8 3.59 1.34 -4.39
CA GLU A 8 2.21 1.34 -3.86
C GLU A 8 1.78 2.69 -3.26
N THR A 9 2.72 3.62 -3.09
CA THR A 9 2.44 4.98 -2.62
C THR A 9 2.36 5.92 -3.80
N CYS A 10 1.25 6.64 -3.92
CA CYS A 10 1.01 7.63 -4.96
C CYS A 10 0.83 9.01 -4.32
N TRP A 11 1.36 10.04 -4.97
CA TRP A 11 1.29 11.41 -4.48
C TRP A 11 0.21 12.20 -5.23
N THR A 12 -0.64 12.89 -4.49
CA THR A 12 -1.58 13.87 -5.05
C THR A 12 -1.00 15.28 -4.97
N ASP A 13 -0.24 15.56 -3.91
CA ASP A 13 0.56 16.78 -3.73
C ASP A 13 1.88 16.39 -3.07
N PHE A 14 2.98 16.30 -3.82
CA PHE A 14 4.26 15.87 -3.25
C PHE A 14 4.97 17.03 -2.53
N PRO A 15 5.48 16.84 -1.29
CA PRO A 15 5.40 15.63 -0.46
C PRO A 15 4.23 15.67 0.54
N ASN A 16 3.33 16.64 0.49
CA ASN A 16 2.37 16.90 1.57
C ASN A 16 1.25 15.85 1.68
N VAL A 17 0.68 15.43 0.56
CA VAL A 17 -0.48 14.53 0.52
C VAL A 17 -0.28 13.42 -0.49
N GLY A 18 -0.49 12.20 -0.04
CA GLY A 18 -0.51 11.02 -0.88
C GLY A 18 -1.38 9.93 -0.31
N PHE A 19 -1.35 8.77 -0.94
CA PHE A 19 -1.99 7.58 -0.40
C PHE A 19 -1.12 6.37 -0.64
N SER A 20 -1.25 5.36 0.24
CA SER A 20 -0.63 4.05 0.06
C SER A 20 -1.72 2.99 -0.01
N VAL A 21 -1.57 2.01 -0.89
CA VAL A 21 -2.51 0.88 -0.98
C VAL A 21 -1.92 -0.40 -0.41
N LYS A 22 -2.70 -1.11 0.41
CA LYS A 22 -2.28 -2.39 1.00
C LYS A 22 -3.36 -3.46 0.85
N PRO A 23 -3.00 -4.74 0.60
CA PRO A 23 -4.01 -5.79 0.45
C PRO A 23 -4.68 -6.07 1.80
N ASN A 24 -5.95 -6.51 1.77
CA ASN A 24 -6.69 -6.90 2.99
C ASN A 24 -6.31 -8.30 3.47
N ARG A 25 -5.89 -9.16 2.55
CA ARG A 25 -5.44 -10.53 2.80
C ARG A 25 -4.20 -10.83 1.98
N ARG A 26 -3.34 -11.68 2.52
CA ARG A 26 -2.13 -12.16 1.86
C ARG A 26 -2.18 -13.67 1.72
N LEU A 27 -1.87 -14.18 0.54
CA LEU A 27 -1.68 -15.59 0.28
C LEU A 27 -0.21 -15.96 0.55
N SER A 28 0.02 -16.81 1.54
CA SER A 28 1.36 -17.32 1.83
C SER A 28 1.85 -18.25 0.71
N LYS A 29 3.16 -18.52 0.69
CA LYS A 29 3.78 -19.44 -0.30
C LYS A 29 3.17 -20.85 -0.28
N ASN A 30 2.66 -21.31 0.87
CA ASN A 30 2.00 -22.61 1.01
C ASN A 30 0.47 -22.56 0.81
N GLY A 31 -0.05 -21.49 0.19
CA GLY A 31 -1.47 -21.39 -0.16
C GLY A 31 -2.42 -21.07 0.99
N ARG A 32 -1.93 -20.63 2.15
CA ARG A 32 -2.77 -20.23 3.28
C ARG A 32 -3.06 -18.73 3.24
N TRP A 33 -4.33 -18.38 3.40
CA TRP A 33 -4.74 -16.98 3.53
C TRP A 33 -4.44 -16.44 4.92
N GLN A 34 -3.92 -15.22 4.97
CA GLN A 34 -3.63 -14.49 6.20
C GLN A 34 -4.25 -13.10 6.13
N HIS A 35 -4.88 -12.67 7.22
CA HIS A 35 -5.34 -11.30 7.35
C HIS A 35 -4.15 -10.35 7.45
N SER A 36 -4.32 -9.17 6.86
CA SER A 36 -3.27 -8.16 6.76
C SER A 36 -3.29 -7.14 7.90
N ASP A 37 -3.95 -7.46 9.01
CA ASP A 37 -4.17 -6.58 10.17
C ASP A 37 -2.86 -6.14 10.85
N LYS A 38 -1.78 -6.91 10.64
CA LYS A 38 -0.44 -6.58 11.15
C LYS A 38 0.27 -5.47 10.37
N GLN A 39 -0.27 -5.01 9.25
CA GLN A 39 0.29 -3.90 8.47
C GLN A 39 0.36 -2.62 9.31
N LEU A 40 1.51 -1.93 9.25
CA LEU A 40 1.80 -0.78 10.10
C LEU A 40 0.80 0.37 9.91
N LEU A 41 0.42 0.69 8.66
CA LEU A 41 -0.58 1.70 8.33
C LEU A 41 -1.98 1.41 8.91
N ARG A 42 -2.29 0.15 9.22
CA ARG A 42 -3.56 -0.20 9.90
C ARG A 42 -3.51 0.13 11.39
N ARG A 43 -2.33 -0.02 12.00
CA ARG A 43 -2.13 -0.03 13.45
C ARG A 43 -1.73 1.33 14.02
N PHE A 44 -1.01 2.13 13.25
CA PHE A 44 -0.46 3.39 13.73
C PHE A 44 -1.15 4.57 13.03
N PRO A 45 -1.65 5.56 13.79
CA PRO A 45 -2.25 6.76 13.21
C PRO A 45 -1.20 7.70 12.62
N GLU A 46 0.05 7.62 13.08
CA GLU A 46 1.17 8.42 12.58
C GLU A 46 2.36 7.53 12.26
N VAL A 47 3.04 7.84 11.17
CA VAL A 47 4.14 7.04 10.61
C VAL A 47 5.24 7.94 10.06
N GLU A 48 6.49 7.51 10.23
CA GLU A 48 7.66 8.13 9.63
C GLU A 48 7.85 7.53 8.23
N LEU A 49 7.85 8.37 7.19
CA LEU A 49 8.03 7.91 5.82
C LEU A 49 9.48 8.11 5.36
N LEU A 50 10.05 7.04 4.80
CA LEU A 50 11.32 7.07 4.09
C LEU A 50 11.11 6.57 2.66
N THR A 51 11.88 7.11 1.73
CA THR A 51 11.99 6.58 0.37
C THR A 51 13.45 6.25 0.06
N CYS A 52 13.66 5.37 -0.91
CA CYS A 52 14.99 5.05 -1.44
C CYS A 52 15.01 5.36 -2.93
N GLN A 53 15.92 6.23 -3.35
CA GLN A 53 16.13 6.59 -4.74
C GLN A 53 17.61 6.46 -5.05
N GLU A 54 17.94 5.69 -6.10
CA GLU A 54 19.32 5.46 -6.55
C GLU A 54 20.26 4.97 -5.42
N GLY A 55 19.73 4.16 -4.51
CA GLY A 55 20.48 3.62 -3.36
C GLY A 55 20.65 4.59 -2.18
N SER A 56 20.15 5.83 -2.30
CA SER A 56 20.16 6.82 -1.23
C SER A 56 18.81 6.88 -0.52
N TRP A 57 18.85 6.98 0.80
CA TRP A 57 17.65 7.06 1.65
C TRP A 57 17.27 8.52 1.91
N TYR A 58 16.01 8.85 1.71
CA TYR A 58 15.47 10.19 1.96
C TYR A 58 14.34 10.10 2.98
N TYR A 59 14.46 10.90 4.04
CA TYR A 59 13.40 11.05 5.02
C TYR A 59 12.37 12.06 4.51
N LEU A 60 11.11 11.64 4.45
CA LEU A 60 10.01 12.47 3.94
C LEU A 60 9.24 13.18 5.05
N GLY A 61 9.41 12.82 6.32
CA GLY A 61 8.68 13.43 7.43
C GLY A 61 7.74 12.47 8.14
N THR A 62 7.01 13.01 9.11
CA THR A 62 5.94 12.32 9.84
C THR A 62 4.61 12.56 9.13
N TYR A 63 3.85 11.49 8.91
CA TYR A 63 2.57 11.51 8.23
C TYR A 63 1.48 10.92 9.11
N ALA A 64 0.33 11.59 9.15
CA ALA A 64 -0.89 11.05 9.72
C ALA A 64 -1.65 10.22 8.68
N VAL A 65 -2.24 9.11 9.12
CA VAL A 65 -3.17 8.28 8.34
C VAL A 65 -4.57 8.83 8.53
N THR A 66 -5.01 9.71 7.63
CA THR A 66 -6.26 10.48 7.81
C THR A 66 -7.51 9.70 7.39
N THR A 67 -7.41 8.86 6.36
CA THR A 67 -8.52 7.97 5.94
C THR A 67 -8.07 6.55 5.65
N LYS A 68 -9.00 5.60 5.83
CA LYS A 68 -8.82 4.16 5.57
C LYS A 68 -10.04 3.64 4.80
N GLU A 69 -9.90 3.48 3.49
CA GLU A 69 -11.02 3.14 2.60
C GLU A 69 -10.78 1.80 1.92
N THR A 70 -11.79 0.94 1.87
CA THR A 70 -11.69 -0.31 1.10
C THR A 70 -11.85 -0.01 -0.38
N LEU A 71 -10.89 -0.45 -1.19
CA LEU A 71 -10.93 -0.25 -2.63
C LEU A 71 -12.05 -1.07 -3.27
N SER A 72 -12.90 -0.41 -4.02
CA SER A 72 -13.77 -1.05 -5.00
C SER A 72 -12.97 -1.59 -6.20
N VAL A 73 -13.62 -2.43 -7.00
CA VAL A 73 -13.03 -2.96 -8.25
C VAL A 73 -12.66 -1.82 -9.21
N HIS A 74 -13.57 -0.84 -9.36
CA HIS A 74 -13.33 0.32 -10.20
C HIS A 74 -12.12 1.12 -9.72
N GLU A 75 -12.04 1.42 -8.41
CA GLU A 75 -10.90 2.14 -7.86
C GLU A 75 -9.59 1.39 -8.06
N PHE A 76 -9.57 0.08 -7.83
CA PHE A 76 -8.40 -0.75 -8.15
C PHE A 76 -8.00 -0.61 -9.62
N GLN A 77 -8.95 -0.64 -10.56
CA GLN A 77 -8.66 -0.53 -11.98
C GLN A 77 -8.10 0.86 -12.37
N THR A 78 -8.54 1.92 -11.71
CA THR A 78 -8.06 3.30 -11.93
C THR A 78 -6.71 3.61 -11.30
N LEU A 79 -6.19 2.76 -10.41
CA LEU A 79 -4.86 2.95 -9.83
C LEU A 79 -3.77 2.94 -10.93
N PRO A 80 -2.66 3.67 -10.73
CA PRO A 80 -1.47 3.54 -11.56
C PRO A 80 -1.03 2.08 -11.68
N GLN A 81 -0.52 1.70 -12.85
CA GLN A 81 -0.14 0.31 -13.12
C GLN A 81 0.86 -0.22 -12.10
N GLU A 82 1.86 0.57 -11.73
CA GLU A 82 2.88 0.19 -10.75
C GLU A 82 2.28 -0.05 -9.37
N ALA A 83 1.34 0.80 -8.93
CA ALA A 83 0.64 0.63 -7.66
C ALA A 83 -0.21 -0.65 -7.65
N ARG A 84 -0.88 -0.98 -8.76
CA ARG A 84 -1.62 -2.25 -8.90
C ARG A 84 -0.67 -3.45 -8.82
N GLN A 85 0.46 -3.40 -9.50
CA GLN A 85 1.46 -4.46 -9.50
C GLN A 85 2.05 -4.67 -8.10
N GLU A 86 2.43 -3.61 -7.40
CA GLU A 86 2.96 -3.71 -6.04
C GLU A 86 1.88 -4.15 -5.03
N LEU A 87 0.61 -3.76 -5.21
CA LEU A 87 -0.50 -4.27 -4.41
C LEU A 87 -0.66 -5.79 -4.56
N VAL A 88 -0.56 -6.32 -5.78
CA VAL A 88 -0.55 -7.76 -6.06
C VAL A 88 0.70 -8.42 -5.48
N ALA A 89 1.87 -7.80 -5.61
CA ALA A 89 3.11 -8.31 -5.08
C ALA A 89 3.08 -8.45 -3.55
N GLN A 90 2.48 -7.48 -2.86
CA GLN A 90 2.26 -7.52 -1.42
C GLN A 90 1.24 -8.60 -1.02
N ALA A 91 0.27 -8.90 -1.89
CA ALA A 91 -0.78 -9.88 -1.64
C ALA A 91 -0.29 -11.34 -1.70
N GLY A 92 0.90 -11.63 -2.23
CA GLY A 92 1.43 -13.00 -2.19
C GLY A 92 2.73 -13.24 -2.95
N HIS A 93 3.15 -14.51 -2.96
CA HIS A 93 4.37 -14.93 -3.66
C HIS A 93 4.20 -14.82 -5.19
N LYS A 94 5.32 -14.59 -5.92
CA LYS A 94 5.34 -14.40 -7.38
C LYS A 94 4.61 -15.46 -8.20
N THR A 95 4.61 -16.70 -7.73
CA THR A 95 3.90 -17.83 -8.36
C THR A 95 2.38 -17.68 -8.35
N HIS A 96 1.83 -16.85 -7.47
CA HIS A 96 0.40 -16.57 -7.36
C HIS A 96 0.00 -15.23 -7.97
N HIS A 97 0.92 -14.43 -8.52
CA HIS A 97 0.60 -13.07 -8.97
C HIS A 97 -0.48 -13.02 -10.05
N ALA A 98 -0.44 -13.92 -11.04
CA ALA A 98 -1.48 -14.00 -12.07
C ALA A 98 -2.87 -14.30 -11.47
N GLN A 99 -2.94 -15.24 -10.53
CA GLN A 99 -4.18 -15.57 -9.82
C GLN A 99 -4.68 -14.40 -8.98
N LEU A 100 -3.79 -13.78 -8.20
CA LEU A 100 -4.12 -12.65 -7.33
C LEU A 100 -4.60 -11.45 -8.12
N TRP A 101 -3.95 -11.16 -9.26
CA TRP A 101 -4.38 -10.12 -10.20
C TRP A 101 -5.82 -10.35 -10.67
N ALA A 102 -6.14 -11.57 -11.13
CA ALA A 102 -7.49 -11.92 -11.54
C ALA A 102 -8.50 -11.78 -10.39
N MET A 103 -8.13 -12.17 -9.16
CA MET A 103 -8.99 -12.01 -7.98
C MET A 103 -9.29 -10.54 -7.65
N PHE A 104 -8.32 -9.63 -7.80
CA PHE A 104 -8.56 -8.19 -7.65
C PHE A 104 -9.48 -7.65 -8.74
N GLN A 105 -9.27 -8.05 -10.00
CA GLN A 105 -10.14 -7.65 -11.11
C GLN A 105 -11.58 -8.15 -10.94
N ALA A 106 -11.76 -9.32 -10.34
CA ALA A 106 -13.07 -9.91 -10.06
C ALA A 106 -13.70 -9.44 -8.73
N GLY A 107 -13.03 -8.59 -7.95
CA GLY A 107 -13.50 -8.13 -6.64
C GLY A 107 -13.50 -9.21 -5.54
N GLN A 108 -12.91 -10.38 -5.80
CA GLN A 108 -12.77 -11.47 -4.83
C GLN A 108 -11.69 -11.17 -3.78
N LEU A 109 -10.72 -10.34 -4.16
CA LEU A 109 -9.72 -9.75 -3.28
C LEU A 109 -9.80 -8.23 -3.39
N SER A 110 -9.62 -7.54 -2.26
CA SER A 110 -9.61 -6.08 -2.20
C SER A 110 -8.44 -5.59 -1.34
N GLY A 111 -8.13 -4.31 -1.46
CA GLY A 111 -7.15 -3.60 -0.65
C GLY A 111 -7.79 -2.47 0.15
N THR A 112 -6.96 -1.81 0.96
CA THR A 112 -7.31 -0.57 1.65
C THR A 112 -6.40 0.55 1.11
N ARG A 113 -7.01 1.68 0.76
CA ARG A 113 -6.32 2.96 0.54
C ARG A 113 -6.15 3.65 1.89
N PHE A 114 -4.92 4.03 2.20
CA PHE A 114 -4.56 4.81 3.37
C PHE A 114 -4.15 6.19 2.88
N THR A 115 -4.95 7.22 3.17
CA THR A 115 -4.56 8.61 2.87
C THR A 115 -3.54 9.05 3.91
N LEU A 116 -2.47 9.68 3.43
CA LEU A 116 -1.31 10.11 4.20
C LEU A 116 -1.16 11.61 4.04
N GLU A 117 -1.20 12.34 5.15
CA GLU A 117 -0.99 13.78 5.20
C GLU A 117 0.22 14.09 6.07
N ARG A 118 1.15 14.88 5.54
CA ARG A 118 2.38 15.26 6.23
C ARG A 118 2.04 16.24 7.35
N VAL A 119 2.41 15.88 8.57
CA VAL A 119 2.12 16.69 9.78
C VAL A 119 3.37 17.32 10.39
N SER A 120 4.55 16.75 10.10
CA SER A 120 5.82 17.29 10.58
C SER A 120 6.95 16.96 9.61
N PHE A 121 7.93 17.85 9.58
CA PHE A 121 9.28 17.56 9.16
C PHE A 121 10.13 17.83 10.40
N ASN A 122 10.88 16.83 10.87
CA ASN A 122 11.87 17.09 11.92
C ASN A 122 12.81 18.23 11.52
#